data_AF-A0A1C3H9K5-F1
#
_entry.id   AF-A0A1C3H9K5-F1
#
_cell.length_a   1.000
_cell.length_b   1.000
_cell.length_c   1.000
_cell.angle_alpha   90.00
_cell.angle_beta   90.00
_cell.angle_gamma   90.00
#
_symmetry.space_group_name_H-M   'P 1'
#
loop_
_entity.id
_entity.type
_entity.pdbx_description
1 polymer ?
#
loop_
_entity_poly.entity_id
_entity_poly.type
_entity_poly.pdbx_seq_one_letter_code
_entity_poly.pdbx_strand_id
1 'polypeptide(L)'
;MNNPLAKLALDYWYKVLIVAGAFIFLLNGAGLLPSYPTAATGTISAGVFFWGLGEWINHPYQEQLLLNTFNRPYGKISGHPRNVRPIGIVFDIVGFLLIGTGVFKLF
;
A
#
# COMPACT_ATOMS: atom_id res chain seq x y z
N MET A 1 1.79 8.74 -28.72
CA MET A 1 2.27 7.57 -27.95
C MET A 1 1.29 7.33 -26.82
N ASN A 2 0.75 6.11 -26.67
CA ASN A 2 -0.14 5.79 -25.56
C ASN A 2 0.71 5.67 -24.29
N ASN A 3 0.44 6.49 -23.28
CA ASN A 3 1.09 6.38 -21.98
C ASN A 3 0.58 5.10 -21.29
N PRO A 4 1.43 4.07 -21.11
CA PRO A 4 1.01 2.81 -20.50
C PRO A 4 0.62 2.96 -19.02
N LEU A 5 1.05 4.05 -18.37
CA LEU A 5 0.75 4.36 -16.97
C LEU A 5 -0.53 5.20 -16.81
N ALA A 6 -1.18 5.62 -17.90
CA ALA A 6 -2.36 6.49 -17.84
C ALA A 6 -3.56 5.85 -17.12
N LYS A 7 -3.59 4.52 -17.00
CA LYS A 7 -4.62 3.77 -16.25
C LYS A 7 -4.17 3.35 -14.86
N LEU A 8 -2.93 3.64 -14.47
CA LEU A 8 -2.42 3.27 -13.16
C LEU A 8 -3.00 4.23 -12.12
N ALA A 9 -4.07 3.80 -11.46
CA ALA A 9 -4.80 4.55 -10.45
C ALA A 9 -4.00 4.66 -9.14
N LEU A 10 -2.98 5.51 -9.11
CA LEU A 10 -2.13 5.84 -7.94
C LEU A 10 -2.69 6.99 -7.11
N ASP A 11 -4.00 6.95 -6.87
CA ASP A 11 -4.77 8.01 -6.22
C ASP A 11 -4.62 8.07 -4.69
N TYR A 12 -3.90 7.11 -4.09
CA TYR A 12 -3.66 7.04 -2.64
C TYR A 12 -2.21 6.64 -2.32
N TRP A 13 -1.68 7.16 -1.21
CA TRP A 13 -0.29 6.95 -0.79
C TRP A 13 0.07 5.47 -0.65
N TYR A 14 -0.83 4.64 -0.11
CA TYR A 14 -0.59 3.21 0.04
C TYR A 14 -0.45 2.48 -1.30
N LYS A 15 -1.12 2.96 -2.37
CA LYS A 15 -0.94 2.41 -3.73
C LYS A 15 0.43 2.76 -4.30
N VAL A 16 0.94 3.95 -3.98
CA VAL A 16 2.32 4.35 -4.33
C VAL A 16 3.32 3.45 -3.63
N LEU A 17 3.11 3.13 -2.34
CA LEU A 17 3.97 2.19 -1.59
C LEU A 17 3.96 0.78 -2.20
N ILE A 18 2.79 0.27 -2.60
CA ILE A 18 2.69 -1.02 -3.29
C ILE A 18 3.55 -1.02 -4.56
N VAL A 19 3.37 -0.02 -5.43
CA VAL A 19 4.09 0.01 -6.71
C VAL A 19 5.58 0.25 -6.51
N ALA A 20 5.98 1.18 -5.65
CA ALA A 20 7.39 1.46 -5.37
C ALA A 20 8.10 0.28 -4.71
N GLY A 21 7.47 -0.35 -3.71
CA GLY A 21 7.98 -1.53 -3.04
C GLY A 21 8.15 -2.71 -4.00
N ALA A 22 7.12 -3.03 -4.79
CA ALA A 22 7.19 -4.09 -5.80
C ALA A 22 8.26 -3.80 -6.86
N PHE A 23 8.34 -2.56 -7.35
CA PHE A 23 9.31 -2.17 -8.35
C PHE A 23 10.76 -2.34 -7.86
N ILE A 24 11.08 -1.83 -6.67
CA ILE A 24 12.42 -1.98 -6.09
C ILE A 24 12.73 -3.46 -5.79
N PHE A 25 11.76 -4.21 -5.28
CA PHE A 25 11.93 -5.64 -5.01
C PHE A 25 12.28 -6.42 -6.28
N LEU A 26 11.58 -6.15 -7.39
CA LEU A 26 11.85 -6.77 -8.69
C LEU A 26 13.20 -6.36 -9.26
N LEU A 27 13.57 -5.07 -9.20
CA LEU A 27 14.90 -4.61 -9.65
C LEU A 27 16.02 -5.28 -8.84
N ASN A 28 15.84 -5.39 -7.52
CA ASN A 28 16.79 -6.05 -6.64
C ASN A 28 16.90 -7.56 -6.95
N GLY A 29 15.76 -8.25 -7.12
CA GLY A 29 15.73 -9.67 -7.48
C GLY A 29 16.30 -9.96 -8.87
N ALA A 30 16.21 -9.00 -9.80
CA ALA A 30 16.83 -9.08 -11.12
C ALA A 30 18.34 -8.73 -11.10
N GLY A 31 18.91 -8.36 -9.95
CA GLY A 31 20.32 -7.98 -9.83
C GLY A 31 20.67 -6.61 -10.42
N LEU A 32 19.68 -5.76 -10.69
CA LEU A 32 19.87 -4.44 -11.31
C LEU A 32 20.28 -3.35 -10.31
N LEU A 33 20.42 -3.70 -9.03
CA LEU A 33 20.82 -2.81 -7.94
C LEU A 33 22.12 -3.28 -7.26
N PRO A 34 23.24 -3.46 -8.01
CA PRO A 34 24.47 -4.06 -7.47
C PRO A 34 25.16 -3.20 -6.39
N SER A 35 24.90 -1.89 -6.38
CA SER A 35 25.45 -0.96 -5.38
C SER A 35 24.78 -1.05 -4.02
N TYR A 36 23.69 -1.82 -3.87
CA TYR A 36 22.93 -1.94 -2.63
C TYR A 36 23.00 -3.36 -2.06
N PRO A 37 23.00 -3.54 -0.73
CA PRO A 37 23.00 -4.87 -0.14
C PRO A 37 21.72 -5.63 -0.50
N THR A 38 21.85 -6.72 -1.25
CA THR A 38 20.71 -7.44 -1.85
C THR A 38 19.70 -7.93 -0.81
N ALA A 39 20.19 -8.49 0.30
CA ALA A 39 19.33 -9.01 1.36
C ALA A 39 18.56 -7.90 2.07
N ALA A 40 19.22 -6.80 2.46
CA ALA A 40 18.58 -5.68 3.13
C ALA A 40 17.58 -4.97 2.20
N THR A 41 18.00 -4.64 0.98
CA THR A 41 17.17 -3.97 -0.03
C THR A 41 15.92 -4.77 -0.38
N GLY A 42 16.07 -6.09 -0.57
CA GLY A 42 14.95 -7.00 -0.82
C GLY A 42 13.99 -7.07 0.37
N THR A 43 14.51 -7.14 1.60
CA THR A 43 13.68 -7.21 2.81
C THR A 43 12.89 -5.91 3.01
N ILE A 44 13.53 -4.75 2.87
CA ILE A 44 12.89 -3.44 3.03
C ILE A 44 11.82 -3.21 1.96
N SER A 45 12.15 -3.45 0.69
CA SER A 45 11.21 -3.25 -0.43
C SER A 45 9.99 -4.16 -0.35
N ALA A 46 10.18 -5.43 0.06
CA ALA A 46 9.07 -6.33 0.36
C ALA A 46 8.21 -5.81 1.53
N GLY A 47 8.83 -5.30 2.59
CA GLY A 47 8.11 -4.71 3.72
C GLY A 47 7.28 -3.49 3.34
N VAL A 48 7.81 -2.59 2.51
CA VAL A 48 7.08 -1.41 1.98
C VAL A 48 5.89 -1.86 1.12
N PHE A 49 6.07 -2.88 0.29
CA PHE A 49 4.98 -3.46 -0.50
C PHE A 49 3.86 -4.01 0.39
N PHE A 50 4.18 -4.81 1.40
CA PHE A 50 3.18 -5.40 2.29
C PHE A 50 2.48 -4.37 3.18
N TRP A 51 3.19 -3.34 3.64
CA TRP A 51 2.57 -2.23 4.36
C TRP A 51 1.58 -1.47 3.48
N GLY A 52 1.95 -1.17 2.23
CA GLY A 52 1.03 -0.57 1.27
C GLY A 52 -0.21 -1.44 1.00
N LEU A 53 -0.06 -2.77 0.92
CA LEU A 53 -1.18 -3.69 0.80
C LEU A 53 -2.08 -3.69 2.03
N GLY A 54 -1.52 -3.73 3.23
CA GLY A 54 -2.26 -3.72 4.48
C GLY A 54 -3.13 -2.47 4.61
N GLU A 55 -2.54 -1.31 4.32
CA GLU A 55 -3.23 -0.02 4.30
C GLU A 55 -4.31 0.03 3.22
N TRP A 56 -4.06 -0.48 2.02
CA TRP A 56 -5.12 -0.55 1.00
C TRP A 56 -6.32 -1.38 1.47
N ILE A 57 -6.08 -2.51 2.14
CA ILE A 57 -7.14 -3.37 2.66
C ILE A 57 -7.89 -2.69 3.83
N ASN A 58 -7.17 -1.96 4.67
CA ASN A 58 -7.73 -1.18 5.79
C ASN A 58 -8.47 0.09 5.33
N HIS A 59 -8.35 0.48 4.07
CA HIS A 59 -9.01 1.64 3.48
C HIS A 59 -9.94 1.25 2.33
N PRO A 60 -10.99 0.42 2.58
CA PRO A 60 -11.96 0.08 1.55
C PRO A 60 -12.81 1.30 1.18
N TYR A 61 -13.33 1.31 -0.05
CA TYR A 61 -14.33 2.30 -0.46
C TYR A 61 -15.59 2.16 0.40
N GLN A 62 -16.07 3.28 0.90
CA GLN A 62 -17.25 3.36 1.76
C GLN A 62 -18.15 4.48 1.27
N GLU A 63 -19.46 4.23 1.29
CA GLU A 63 -20.49 5.21 1.00
C GLU A 63 -21.54 5.20 2.10
N GLN A 64 -22.02 6.39 2.46
CA GLN A 64 -23.13 6.58 3.37
C GLN A 64 -24.14 7.55 2.74
N LEU A 65 -25.41 7.16 2.76
CA LEU A 65 -26.51 8.03 2.34
C LEU A 65 -26.81 9.05 3.44
N LEU A 66 -26.95 10.31 3.05
CA LEU A 66 -27.44 11.37 3.92
C LEU A 66 -28.96 11.40 3.86
N LEU A 67 -29.59 11.20 5.01
CA LEU A 67 -31.04 11.17 5.17
C LEU A 67 -31.51 12.47 5.83
N ASN A 68 -32.63 13.01 5.36
CA ASN A 68 -33.29 14.15 6.01
C ASN A 68 -34.13 13.67 7.22
N THR A 69 -34.78 14.61 7.92
CA THR A 69 -35.67 14.34 9.07
C THR A 69 -36.80 13.35 8.79
N PHE A 70 -37.16 13.13 7.53
CA PHE A 70 -38.20 12.18 7.10
C PHE A 70 -37.62 10.87 6.53
N ASN A 71 -36.36 10.54 6.83
CA ASN A 71 -35.64 9.39 6.29
C ASN A 71 -35.57 9.34 4.75
N ARG A 72 -35.62 10.49 4.07
CA ARG A 72 -35.47 10.56 2.60
C ARG A 72 -34.02 10.88 2.24
N PRO A 73 -33.40 10.14 1.31
CA PRO A 73 -32.05 10.44 0.83
C PRO A 73 -32.01 11.81 0.15
N TYR A 74 -31.05 12.66 0.53
CA TYR A 74 -30.81 13.94 -0.13
C TYR A 74 -29.36 14.13 -0.60
N GLY A 75 -28.46 13.22 -0.23
CA GLY A 75 -27.07 13.25 -0.63
C GLY A 75 -26.34 11.96 -0.30
N LYS A 76 -25.06 11.91 -0.70
CA LYS A 76 -24.15 10.82 -0.34
C LYS A 76 -22.80 11.36 0.07
N ILE A 77 -22.17 10.72 1.05
CA ILE A 77 -20.76 10.91 1.40
C ILE A 77 -20.05 9.62 1.01
N SER A 78 -18.94 9.75 0.29
CA SER A 78 -18.13 8.60 -0.13
C SER A 78 -16.64 8.88 0.06
N GLY A 79 -15.87 7.86 0.43
CA GLY A 79 -14.43 7.97 0.59
C GLY A 79 -13.77 6.65 0.94
N HIS A 80 -12.53 6.73 1.41
CA HIS A 80 -11.75 5.58 1.89
C HIS A 80 -11.29 5.80 3.35
N PRO A 81 -12.20 6.09 4.31
CA PRO A 81 -11.80 6.20 5.70
C PRO A 81 -11.30 4.84 6.22
N ARG A 82 -10.42 4.86 7.22
CA ARG A 82 -9.86 3.63 7.79
C ARG A 82 -10.98 2.79 8.40
N ASN A 83 -11.12 1.57 7.91
CA ASN A 83 -11.97 0.53 8.48
C ASN A 83 -11.11 -0.72 8.66
N VAL A 84 -10.68 -0.91 9.89
CA VAL A 84 -9.67 -1.89 10.27
C VAL A 84 -10.15 -3.30 9.92
N ARG A 85 -9.42 -3.96 9.02
CA ARG A 85 -9.65 -5.36 8.67
C ARG A 85 -8.55 -6.22 9.30
N PRO A 86 -8.89 -7.37 9.94
CA PRO A 86 -7.87 -8.23 10.57
C PRO A 86 -6.73 -8.61 9.62
N ILE A 87 -7.07 -8.93 8.36
CA ILE A 87 -6.07 -9.25 7.33
C ILE A 87 -5.18 -8.05 7.00
N GLY A 88 -5.72 -6.82 6.99
CA GLY A 88 -4.94 -5.60 6.76
C GLY A 88 -3.92 -5.37 7.88
N ILE A 89 -4.32 -5.59 9.14
CA ILE A 89 -3.40 -5.55 10.29
C ILE A 89 -2.27 -6.58 10.15
N VAL A 90 -2.57 -7.80 9.71
CA VAL A 90 -1.54 -8.83 9.50
C VAL A 90 -0.51 -8.36 8.47
N PHE A 91 -0.96 -7.77 7.36
CA PHE A 91 -0.07 -7.20 6.35
C PHE A 91 0.75 -6.01 6.88
N ASP A 92 0.15 -5.13 7.69
CA ASP A 92 0.87 -4.02 8.33
C ASP A 92 1.98 -4.54 9.25
N ILE A 93 1.69 -5.53 10.10
CA ILE A 93 2.66 -6.15 11.01
C ILE A 93 3.80 -6.80 10.22
N VAL A 94 3.49 -7.59 9.20
CA VAL A 94 4.50 -8.21 8.33
C VAL A 94 5.35 -7.13 7.65
N GLY A 95 4.72 -6.08 7.13
CA GLY A 95 5.40 -4.94 6.52
C GLY A 95 6.40 -4.29 7.46
N PHE A 96 5.97 -3.93 8.67
CA PHE A 96 6.85 -3.30 9.67
C PHE A 96 7.98 -4.22 10.14
N LEU A 97 7.72 -5.52 10.34
CA LEU A 97 8.76 -6.48 10.71
C LEU A 97 9.83 -6.63 9.61
N LEU A 98 9.41 -6.68 8.34
CA LEU A 98 10.33 -6.74 7.21
C LEU A 98 11.16 -5.45 7.07
N ILE A 99 10.52 -4.29 7.20
CA ILE A 99 11.25 -3.01 7.19
C ILE A 99 12.26 -2.97 8.34
N GLY A 100 11.84 -3.29 9.58
CA GLY A 100 12.70 -3.27 10.76
C GLY A 100 13.88 -4.24 10.65
N THR A 101 13.64 -5.49 10.25
CA THR A 101 14.71 -6.48 10.04
C THR A 101 15.63 -6.12 8.88
N GLY A 102 15.09 -5.52 7.81
CA GLY A 102 15.87 -5.02 6.68
C GLY A 102 16.78 -3.85 7.08
N VAL A 103 16.28 -2.92 7.89
CA VAL A 103 17.07 -1.80 8.44
C VAL A 103 18.15 -2.32 9.40
N PHE A 104 17.83 -3.29 10.26
CA PHE A 104 18.84 -3.90 11.15
C PHE A 104 19.99 -4.54 10.36
N LYS A 105 19.70 -5.19 9.22
CA LYS A 105 20.73 -5.77 8.33
C LYS A 105 21.60 -4.76 7.59
N LEU A 106 21.28 -3.45 7.64
CA LEU A 106 22.13 -2.41 7.06
C LEU A 106 23.29 -1.99 7.98
N PHE A 107 23.21 -2.33 9.26
CA PHE A 107 24.21 -2.01 10.28
C PHE A 107 24.93 -3.28 10.76
#